data_AF-A0A8B8A1N1-F1
#
_entry.id   AF-A0A8B8A1N1-F1
#
_cell.length_a   1.000
_cell.length_b   1.000
_cell.length_c   1.000
_cell.angle_alpha   90.00
_cell.angle_beta   90.00
_cell.angle_gamma   90.00
#
_symmetry.space_group_name_H-M   'P 1'
#
loop_
_entity.id
_entity.type
_entity.pdbx_description
1 polymer ?
#
loop_
_entity_poly.entity_id
_entity_poly.type
_entity_poly.pdbx_seq_one_letter_code
_entity_poly.pdbx_strand_id
1 'polypeptide(L)'
;MDIFAVILAVVVVLASAYVAANLASPDRVPLHDVYAVPGRWYLLKYVTAKWLLWWSRERKCTIKKRTMNYHMMQDKTKDNGEMEFYNGTEKGQNCLYISGASNGGTARLTVRVSVQPDDRRDVWFLLRLPDVGDLVLPGHPDCVAENVRPGEGFSGAGLCCTPIEPLQIWRILFNGLCR
;
A
#
# COMPACT_ATOMS: atom_id res chain seq x y z
N MET A 1 -54.43 -18.48 -1.03
CA MET A 1 -53.39 -17.79 -1.83
C MET A 1 -52.06 -18.10 -1.17
N ASP A 2 -51.10 -18.63 -1.93
CA ASP A 2 -49.78 -18.92 -1.38
C ASP A 2 -49.11 -17.62 -0.93
N ILE A 3 -48.69 -17.60 0.34
CA ILE A 3 -48.00 -16.47 0.96
C ILE A 3 -46.78 -16.05 0.12
N PHE A 4 -46.10 -17.01 -0.51
CA PHE A 4 -44.99 -16.76 -1.43
C PHE A 4 -45.39 -15.98 -2.68
N ALA A 5 -46.56 -16.26 -3.26
CA ALA A 5 -47.04 -15.53 -4.44
C ALA A 5 -47.36 -14.07 -4.09
N VAL A 6 -47.92 -13.82 -2.90
CA VAL A 6 -48.20 -12.47 -2.42
C VAL A 6 -46.90 -11.70 -2.17
N ILE A 7 -45.91 -12.32 -1.53
CA ILE A 7 -44.59 -11.69 -1.28
C ILE A 7 -43.89 -11.37 -2.60
N LEU A 8 -43.89 -12.30 -3.56
CA LEU A 8 -43.27 -12.08 -4.87
C LEU A 8 -43.93 -10.92 -5.61
N ALA A 9 -45.26 -10.86 -5.61
CA ALA A 9 -45.99 -9.76 -6.25
C ALA A 9 -45.64 -8.40 -5.62
N VAL A 10 -45.57 -8.32 -4.28
CA VAL A 10 -45.18 -7.08 -3.58
C VAL A 10 -43.76 -6.64 -3.95
N VAL A 11 -42.81 -7.57 -4.00
CA VAL A 11 -41.41 -7.28 -4.38
C VAL A 11 -41.33 -6.76 -5.81
N VAL A 12 -42.05 -7.38 -6.74
CA VAL A 12 -42.09 -6.98 -8.16
C VAL A 12 -42.68 -5.58 -8.31
N VAL A 13 -43.76 -5.27 -7.59
CA VAL A 13 -44.39 -3.93 -7.61
C VAL A 13 -43.46 -2.86 -7.04
N LEU A 14 -42.75 -3.15 -5.93
CA LEU A 14 -41.79 -2.20 -5.36
C LEU A 14 -40.57 -1.99 -6.27
N ALA A 15 -40.09 -3.05 -6.91
CA ALA A 15 -38.97 -2.96 -7.85
C ALA A 15 -39.35 -2.16 -9.10
N SER A 16 -40.53 -2.40 -9.68
CA SER A 16 -41.00 -1.66 -10.85
C SER A 16 -41.27 -0.19 -10.53
N ALA A 17 -41.88 0.11 -9.36
CA ALA A 17 -42.06 1.48 -8.88
C ALA A 17 -40.72 2.19 -8.68
N TYR A 18 -39.71 1.51 -8.12
CA TYR A 18 -38.36 2.06 -7.95
C TYR A 18 -37.70 2.38 -9.30
N VAL A 19 -37.81 1.49 -10.29
CA VAL A 19 -37.25 1.70 -11.63
C VAL A 19 -37.94 2.87 -12.33
N ALA A 20 -39.28 2.94 -12.28
CA ALA A 20 -40.04 4.04 -12.86
C ALA A 20 -39.68 5.38 -12.23
N ALA A 21 -39.56 5.45 -10.89
CA ALA A 21 -39.16 6.66 -10.18
C ALA A 21 -37.74 7.13 -10.54
N ASN A 22 -36.79 6.22 -10.75
CA ASN A 22 -35.41 6.57 -11.13
C ASN A 22 -35.24 6.92 -12.62
N LEU A 23 -36.12 6.42 -13.50
CA LEU A 23 -36.17 6.83 -14.90
C LEU A 23 -36.79 8.23 -15.06
N ALA A 24 -37.77 8.57 -14.21
CA ALA A 24 -38.39 9.88 -14.21
C ALA A 24 -37.55 10.97 -13.50
N SER A 25 -36.56 10.57 -12.68
CA SER A 25 -35.71 11.52 -11.97
C SER A 25 -34.61 12.11 -12.88
N PRO A 26 -34.34 13.42 -12.81
CA PRO A 26 -33.25 14.04 -13.57
C PRO A 26 -31.88 13.55 -13.09
N ASP A 27 -30.87 13.65 -13.95
CA ASP A 27 -29.50 13.34 -13.58
C ASP A 27 -29.01 14.29 -12.47
N ARG A 28 -28.37 13.71 -11.46
CA ARG A 28 -27.90 14.46 -10.29
C ARG A 28 -26.61 15.20 -10.65
N VAL A 29 -26.58 16.50 -10.39
CA VAL A 29 -25.40 17.35 -10.54
C VAL A 29 -24.39 17.03 -9.43
N PRO A 30 -23.07 17.03 -9.71
CA PRO A 30 -22.05 16.86 -8.69
C PRO A 30 -22.18 17.92 -7.59
N LEU A 31 -21.86 17.55 -6.35
CA LEU A 31 -21.87 18.49 -5.24
C LEU A 31 -20.65 19.41 -5.37
N HIS A 32 -20.87 20.71 -5.46
CA HIS A 32 -19.84 21.73 -5.71
C HIS A 32 -19.02 21.51 -7.00
N ASP A 33 -19.58 20.85 -8.03
CA ASP A 33 -18.88 20.50 -9.28
C ASP A 33 -17.60 19.65 -9.11
N VAL A 34 -17.29 19.22 -7.88
CA VAL A 34 -16.06 18.47 -7.54
C VAL A 34 -16.41 17.07 -7.01
N TYR A 35 -17.47 16.94 -6.22
CA TYR A 35 -17.78 15.68 -5.54
C TYR A 35 -18.85 14.89 -6.28
N ALA A 36 -18.49 13.67 -6.69
CA ALA A 36 -19.43 12.74 -7.29
C ALA A 36 -20.57 12.38 -6.31
N VAL A 37 -21.81 12.60 -6.73
CA VAL A 37 -23.00 12.25 -5.96
C VAL A 37 -23.47 10.85 -6.37
N PRO A 38 -24.01 10.04 -5.44
CA PRO A 38 -24.65 8.77 -5.77
C PRO A 38 -25.69 8.94 -6.88
N GLY A 39 -25.40 8.37 -8.06
CA GLY A 39 -26.29 8.44 -9.23
C GLY A 39 -27.60 7.66 -9.02
N ARG A 40 -28.56 7.82 -9.95
CA ARG A 40 -29.88 7.16 -9.94
C ARG A 40 -29.83 5.63 -9.73
N TRP A 41 -28.80 4.97 -10.22
CA TRP A 41 -28.62 3.51 -10.06
C TRP A 41 -27.77 3.10 -8.86
N TYR A 42 -27.43 4.03 -7.95
CA TYR A 42 -26.53 3.75 -6.84
C TYR A 42 -27.02 2.63 -5.95
N LEU A 43 -28.30 2.65 -5.55
CA LEU A 43 -28.84 1.65 -4.62
C LEU A 43 -28.79 0.24 -5.23
N LEU A 44 -29.09 0.13 -6.54
CA LEU A 44 -28.95 -1.12 -7.28
C LEU A 44 -27.50 -1.61 -7.30
N LYS A 45 -26.55 -0.74 -7.69
CA LYS A 45 -25.10 -1.05 -7.69
C LYS A 45 -24.59 -1.43 -6.31
N TYR A 46 -25.07 -0.76 -5.27
CA TYR A 46 -24.68 -1.01 -3.89
C TYR A 46 -25.17 -2.38 -3.39
N VAL A 47 -26.45 -2.70 -3.63
CA VAL A 47 -27.04 -3.99 -3.24
C VAL A 47 -26.38 -5.14 -4.01
N THR A 48 -26.14 -4.98 -5.32
CA THR A 48 -25.44 -6.01 -6.11
C THR A 48 -24.00 -6.20 -5.65
N ALA A 49 -23.26 -5.13 -5.40
CA ALA A 49 -21.89 -5.21 -4.86
C ALA A 49 -21.87 -5.90 -3.48
N LYS A 50 -22.79 -5.54 -2.58
CA LYS A 50 -22.89 -6.17 -1.25
C LYS A 50 -23.24 -7.66 -1.35
N TRP A 51 -24.16 -8.02 -2.25
CA TRP A 51 -24.52 -9.41 -2.50
C TRP A 51 -23.36 -10.22 -3.09
N LEU A 52 -22.65 -9.67 -4.07
CA LEU A 52 -21.44 -10.28 -4.65
C LEU A 52 -20.35 -10.46 -3.61
N LEU A 53 -20.11 -9.47 -2.74
CA LEU A 53 -19.13 -9.55 -1.65
C LEU A 53 -19.52 -10.57 -0.58
N TRP A 54 -20.80 -10.66 -0.25
CA TRP A 54 -21.30 -11.67 0.67
C TRP A 54 -21.14 -13.09 0.08
N TRP A 55 -21.53 -13.28 -1.17
CA TRP A 55 -21.33 -14.55 -1.88
C TRP A 55 -19.85 -14.90 -2.05
N SER A 56 -19.00 -13.91 -2.32
CA SER A 56 -17.55 -14.11 -2.41
C SER A 56 -16.90 -14.41 -1.07
N ARG A 57 -17.51 -14.04 0.06
CA ARG A 57 -17.03 -14.38 1.42
C ARG A 57 -17.33 -15.84 1.77
N GLU A 58 -18.45 -16.37 1.30
CA GLU A 58 -18.81 -17.79 1.49
C GLU A 58 -17.97 -18.72 0.62
N ARG A 59 -17.55 -18.25 -0.56
CA ARG A 59 -16.45 -18.86 -1.30
C ARG A 59 -15.18 -18.54 -0.53
N LYS A 60 -14.79 -19.40 0.43
CA LYS A 60 -13.55 -19.27 1.22
C LYS A 60 -12.50 -18.58 0.35
N CYS A 61 -12.20 -17.30 0.63
CA CYS A 61 -10.93 -16.78 0.22
C CYS A 61 -9.96 -17.75 0.88
N THR A 62 -9.38 -18.65 0.11
CA THR A 62 -8.10 -19.22 0.41
C THR A 62 -7.17 -18.01 0.38
N ILE A 63 -7.23 -17.18 1.43
CA ILE A 63 -6.09 -16.45 1.91
C ILE A 63 -5.16 -17.60 2.24
N LYS A 64 -4.46 -18.08 1.21
CA LYS A 64 -3.24 -18.84 1.38
C LYS A 64 -2.51 -17.97 2.36
N LYS A 65 -2.32 -18.46 3.60
CA LYS A 65 -1.29 -17.88 4.47
C LYS A 65 -0.13 -17.66 3.52
N ARG A 66 0.23 -16.41 3.26
CA ARG A 66 1.42 -16.12 2.46
C ARG A 66 2.55 -16.62 3.33
N THR A 67 2.82 -17.91 3.27
CA THR A 67 4.10 -18.47 3.65
C THR A 67 5.01 -17.79 2.65
N MET A 68 5.68 -16.73 3.09
CA MET A 68 6.75 -16.07 2.33
C MET A 68 7.78 -17.17 2.07
N ASN A 69 7.66 -17.83 0.92
CA ASN A 69 8.59 -18.87 0.54
C ASN A 69 9.88 -18.16 0.11
N TYR A 70 10.93 -18.33 0.91
CA TYR A 70 12.22 -17.67 0.71
C TYR A 70 12.75 -17.85 -0.72
N HIS A 71 12.55 -19.04 -1.30
CA HIS A 71 12.93 -19.32 -2.68
C HIS A 71 12.18 -18.47 -3.72
N MET A 72 10.88 -18.23 -3.53
CA MET A 72 10.11 -17.36 -4.44
C MET A 72 10.52 -15.89 -4.33
N MET A 73 11.01 -15.44 -3.17
CA MET A 73 11.62 -14.11 -3.07
C MET A 73 12.95 -14.06 -3.81
N GLN A 74 13.78 -15.09 -3.65
CA GLN A 74 15.09 -15.16 -4.31
C GLN A 74 14.97 -15.19 -5.83
N ASP A 75 13.99 -15.90 -6.38
CA ASP A 75 13.74 -15.92 -7.83
C ASP A 75 13.24 -14.56 -8.35
N LYS A 76 12.33 -13.91 -7.62
CA LYS A 76 11.93 -12.53 -7.95
C LYS A 76 13.08 -11.52 -7.81
N THR A 77 14.01 -11.74 -6.89
CA THR A 77 15.20 -10.91 -6.75
C THR A 77 16.10 -11.04 -7.98
N LYS A 78 16.22 -12.24 -8.58
CA LYS A 78 16.96 -12.43 -9.84
C LYS A 78 16.31 -11.69 -11.00
N ASP A 79 15.00 -11.82 -11.17
CA ASP A 79 14.26 -11.12 -12.24
C ASP A 79 14.30 -9.60 -12.07
N ASN A 80 14.20 -9.11 -10.83
CA ASN A 80 14.32 -7.68 -10.55
C ASN A 80 15.74 -7.16 -10.76
N GLY A 81 16.75 -8.04 -10.66
CA GLY A 81 18.19 -7.79 -10.83
C GLY A 81 18.57 -7.12 -12.15
N GLU A 82 17.72 -7.25 -13.17
CA GLU A 82 17.92 -6.69 -14.51
C GLU A 82 17.37 -5.25 -14.64
N MET A 83 16.69 -4.71 -13.62
CA MET A 83 16.18 -3.35 -13.67
C MET A 83 17.28 -2.33 -13.38
N GLU A 84 17.52 -1.43 -14.33
CA GLU A 84 18.36 -0.25 -14.12
C GLU A 84 17.75 0.65 -13.04
N PHE A 85 18.60 1.29 -12.23
CA PHE A 85 18.15 2.30 -11.28
C PHE A 85 17.53 3.47 -12.04
N TYR A 86 16.20 3.51 -12.02
CA TYR A 86 15.40 4.57 -12.61
C TYR A 86 15.82 5.92 -12.01
N ASN A 87 16.07 6.96 -12.80
CA ASN A 87 16.44 8.29 -12.28
C ASN A 87 15.24 9.16 -11.84
N GLY A 88 14.09 8.54 -11.57
CA GLY A 88 12.87 9.24 -11.17
C GLY A 88 12.14 9.90 -12.36
N THR A 89 10.87 10.22 -12.14
CA THR A 89 10.05 11.10 -12.99
C THR A 89 9.58 12.27 -12.15
N GLU A 90 9.06 13.36 -12.75
CA GLU A 90 8.46 14.49 -12.02
C GLU A 90 7.41 14.09 -10.97
N LYS A 91 6.83 12.89 -11.06
CA LYS A 91 5.81 12.36 -10.13
C LYS A 91 6.25 11.09 -9.38
N GLY A 92 7.46 10.61 -9.59
CA GLY A 92 7.96 9.33 -9.07
C GLY A 92 9.07 9.54 -8.06
N GLN A 93 9.03 8.79 -6.95
CA GLN A 93 10.12 8.72 -5.97
C GLN A 93 10.89 7.42 -6.15
N ASN A 94 12.21 7.49 -6.01
CA ASN A 94 13.04 6.29 -5.96
C ASN A 94 13.22 5.88 -4.52
N CYS A 95 12.96 4.61 -4.21
CA CYS A 95 13.01 4.14 -2.83
C CYS A 95 13.82 2.85 -2.73
N LEU A 96 14.86 2.88 -1.91
CA LEU A 96 15.49 1.67 -1.40
C LEU A 96 14.80 1.28 -0.11
N TYR A 97 14.37 0.02 -0.01
CA TYR A 97 13.81 -0.55 1.21
C TYR A 97 14.45 -1.90 1.48
N ILE A 98 15.13 -2.02 2.62
CA ILE A 98 15.76 -3.26 3.07
C ILE A 98 15.20 -3.58 4.45
N SER A 99 14.72 -4.80 4.63
CA SER A 99 14.29 -5.29 5.93
C SER A 99 14.85 -6.68 6.18
N GLY A 100 15.31 -6.91 7.40
CA GLY A 100 15.84 -8.18 7.85
C GLY A 100 15.47 -8.47 9.31
N ALA A 101 15.51 -9.74 9.67
CA ALA A 101 15.32 -10.20 11.04
C ALA A 101 16.29 -11.34 11.34
N SER A 102 16.71 -11.46 12.59
CA SER A 102 17.47 -12.62 13.06
C SER A 102 16.62 -13.89 13.03
N ASN A 103 17.28 -15.05 13.05
CA ASN A 103 16.62 -16.32 13.30
C ASN A 103 15.94 -16.27 14.68
N GLY A 104 14.60 -16.38 14.71
CA GLY A 104 13.79 -16.21 15.91
C GLY A 104 13.20 -14.81 16.09
N GLY A 105 13.56 -13.84 15.25
CA GLY A 105 12.94 -12.52 15.18
C GLY A 105 13.21 -11.59 16.37
N THR A 106 14.25 -11.89 17.15
CA THR A 106 14.69 -11.16 18.35
C THR A 106 15.40 -9.84 18.00
N ALA A 107 16.15 -9.83 16.90
CA ALA A 107 16.71 -8.62 16.31
C ALA A 107 16.06 -8.36 14.95
N ARG A 108 15.78 -7.08 14.64
CA ARG A 108 15.16 -6.67 13.37
C ARG A 108 15.79 -5.39 12.88
N LEU A 109 16.00 -5.30 11.58
CA LEU A 109 16.48 -4.11 10.92
C LEU A 109 15.51 -3.74 9.81
N THR A 110 15.07 -2.49 9.79
CA THR A 110 14.33 -1.90 8.68
C THR A 110 14.99 -0.60 8.30
N VAL A 111 15.38 -0.51 7.03
CA VAL A 111 16.09 0.61 6.45
C VAL A 111 15.36 1.05 5.20
N ARG A 112 15.08 2.35 5.10
CA ARG A 112 14.49 2.96 3.90
C ARG A 112 15.21 4.25 3.58
N VAL A 113 15.51 4.48 2.31
CA VAL A 113 15.88 5.79 1.80
C VAL A 113 15.05 6.06 0.55
N SER A 114 14.17 7.06 0.65
CA SER A 114 13.39 7.58 -0.48
C SER A 114 14.08 8.85 -0.99
N VAL A 115 14.30 8.92 -2.29
CA VAL A 115 14.79 10.09 -3.01
C VAL A 115 13.57 10.75 -3.66
N GLN A 116 13.22 11.94 -3.18
CA GLN A 116 12.11 12.73 -3.73
C GLN A 116 12.57 13.54 -4.95
N PRO A 117 11.64 13.97 -5.84
CA PRO A 117 11.98 14.78 -7.02
C PRO A 117 12.61 16.14 -6.71
N ASP A 118 12.37 16.68 -5.51
CA ASP A 118 12.92 17.95 -5.02
C ASP A 118 14.23 17.78 -4.23
N ASP A 119 14.90 16.65 -4.43
CA ASP A 119 16.11 16.24 -3.75
C ASP A 119 16.01 16.07 -2.22
N ARG A 120 14.81 16.17 -1.64
CA ARG A 120 14.61 15.73 -0.25
C ARG A 120 14.79 14.23 -0.12
N ARG A 121 15.21 13.79 1.07
CA ARG A 121 15.38 12.37 1.38
C ARG A 121 14.46 11.99 2.53
N ASP A 122 13.68 10.92 2.36
CA ASP A 122 12.94 10.31 3.46
C ASP A 122 13.68 9.09 3.97
N VAL A 123 14.17 9.14 5.20
CA VAL A 123 15.03 8.11 5.78
C VAL A 123 14.30 7.42 6.93
N TRP A 124 14.17 6.10 6.82
CA TRP A 124 13.70 5.27 7.93
C TRP A 124 14.84 4.39 8.39
N PHE A 125 15.14 4.45 9.69
CA PHE A 125 16.05 3.53 10.35
C PHE A 125 15.35 3.03 11.61
N LEU A 126 15.07 1.73 11.64
CA LEU A 126 14.49 1.03 12.77
C LEU A 126 15.34 -0.21 13.04
N LEU A 127 15.97 -0.24 14.21
CA LEU A 127 16.79 -1.37 14.65
C LEU A 127 16.28 -1.86 16.00
N ARG A 128 15.70 -3.06 16.04
CA ARG A 128 15.38 -3.75 17.27
C ARG A 128 16.55 -4.64 17.67
N LEU A 129 17.01 -4.49 18.90
CA LEU A 129 17.97 -5.41 19.54
C LEU A 129 17.34 -6.02 20.80
N PRO A 130 17.67 -7.28 21.14
CA PRO A 130 17.02 -8.00 22.25
C PRO A 130 17.18 -7.29 23.60
N ASP A 131 18.37 -6.75 23.87
CA ASP A 131 18.74 -6.21 25.18
C ASP A 131 18.70 -4.67 25.25
N VAL A 132 18.56 -4.01 24.10
CA VAL A 132 18.55 -2.53 24.00
C VAL A 132 17.15 -2.00 23.73
N GLY A 133 16.31 -2.76 23.02
CA GLY A 133 14.98 -2.33 22.58
C GLY A 133 14.96 -1.80 21.15
N ASP A 134 14.06 -0.87 20.87
CA ASP A 134 13.87 -0.27 19.55
C ASP A 134 14.67 1.02 19.42
N LEU A 135 15.64 1.01 18.51
CA LEU A 135 16.45 2.15 18.15
C LEU A 135 15.90 2.78 16.87
N VAL A 136 15.56 4.06 16.95
CA VAL A 136 15.05 4.84 15.82
C VAL A 136 15.83 6.14 15.65
N LEU A 137 15.68 6.78 14.48
CA LEU A 137 16.21 8.13 14.28
C LEU A 137 15.63 9.10 15.33
N PRO A 138 16.43 10.05 15.85
CA PRO A 138 15.98 11.03 16.83
C PRO A 138 14.78 11.87 16.36
N GLY A 139 14.73 12.15 15.05
CA GLY A 139 13.67 12.94 14.41
C GLY A 139 12.33 12.21 14.26
N HIS A 140 12.27 10.88 14.47
CA HIS A 140 11.04 10.11 14.26
C HIS A 140 9.87 10.70 15.08
N PRO A 141 8.65 10.83 14.52
CA PRO A 141 8.18 10.32 13.23
C PRO A 141 8.51 11.18 12.02
N ASP A 142 9.21 12.30 12.19
CA ASP A 142 9.72 13.05 11.05
C ASP A 142 10.89 12.28 10.44
N CYS A 143 10.70 11.87 9.18
CA CYS A 143 11.65 11.07 8.44
C CYS A 143 12.35 11.88 7.36
N VAL A 144 12.07 13.18 7.24
CA VAL A 144 12.70 14.04 6.23
C VAL A 144 14.12 14.37 6.69
N ALA A 145 15.11 13.92 5.91
CA ALA A 145 16.49 14.30 6.08
C ALA A 145 16.80 15.52 5.20
N GLU A 146 17.12 16.63 5.85
CA GLU A 146 17.56 17.87 5.21
C GLU A 146 19.08 17.83 4.94
N ASN A 147 19.54 18.61 3.96
CA ASN A 147 20.96 18.79 3.61
C ASN A 147 21.70 17.56 3.05
N VAL A 148 21.01 16.68 2.32
CA VAL A 148 21.69 15.62 1.56
C VAL A 148 22.25 16.20 0.26
N ARG A 149 23.51 15.87 -0.07
CA ARG A 149 24.10 16.41 -1.31
C ARG A 149 23.46 15.75 -2.53
N PRO A 150 23.16 16.51 -3.59
CA PRO A 150 22.69 15.95 -4.84
C PRO A 150 23.67 14.89 -5.36
N GLY A 151 23.15 13.75 -5.82
CA GLY A 151 23.97 12.67 -6.37
C GLY A 151 24.58 11.69 -5.36
N GLU A 152 24.39 11.83 -4.04
CA GLU A 152 24.87 10.86 -3.04
C GLU A 152 24.03 9.56 -2.96
N GLY A 153 23.21 9.28 -3.97
CA GLY A 153 22.39 8.06 -4.06
C GLY A 153 21.42 7.88 -2.88
N PHE A 154 21.38 6.66 -2.33
CA PHE A 154 20.55 6.29 -1.19
C PHE A 154 21.27 6.56 0.14
N SER A 155 21.39 7.85 0.48
CA SER A 155 21.98 8.32 1.73
C SER A 155 21.17 9.44 2.38
N GLY A 156 21.31 9.60 3.70
CA GLY A 156 20.67 10.66 4.49
C GLY A 156 20.61 10.33 5.98
N ALA A 157 20.54 11.35 6.85
CA ALA A 157 20.43 11.19 8.31
C ALA A 157 21.48 10.23 8.93
N GLY A 158 22.71 10.22 8.41
CA GLY A 158 23.79 9.33 8.87
C GLY A 158 23.74 7.91 8.28
N LEU A 159 22.69 7.57 7.56
CA LEU A 159 22.56 6.30 6.83
C LEU A 159 23.13 6.43 5.42
N CYS A 160 23.87 5.42 4.98
CA CYS A 160 24.37 5.29 3.62
C CYS A 160 24.20 3.86 3.13
N CYS A 161 23.53 3.67 2.00
CA CYS A 161 23.31 2.39 1.37
C CYS A 161 23.98 2.36 -0.01
N THR A 162 25.02 1.55 -0.16
CA THR A 162 25.77 1.42 -1.42
C THR A 162 25.64 0.00 -1.97
N PRO A 163 25.31 -0.18 -3.25
CA PRO A 163 25.32 -1.49 -3.88
C PRO A 163 26.78 -1.97 -4.01
N ILE A 164 27.07 -3.19 -3.54
CA ILE A 164 28.30 -3.92 -3.85
C ILE A 164 28.06 -4.75 -5.10
N GLU A 165 26.96 -5.52 -5.08
CA GLU A 165 26.45 -6.25 -6.24
C GLU A 165 25.02 -5.75 -6.48
N PRO A 166 24.73 -5.17 -7.66
CA PRO A 166 23.42 -4.61 -7.96
C PRO A 166 22.29 -5.56 -7.59
N LEU A 167 21.37 -5.08 -6.74
CA LEU A 167 20.16 -5.80 -6.32
C LEU A 167 20.39 -7.13 -5.59
N GLN A 168 21.65 -7.47 -5.24
CA GLN A 168 22.01 -8.67 -4.50
C GLN A 168 22.67 -8.33 -3.17
N ILE A 169 23.81 -7.65 -3.22
CA ILE A 169 24.62 -7.34 -2.04
C ILE A 169 24.67 -5.83 -1.86
N TRP A 170 24.21 -5.40 -0.69
CA TRP A 170 24.22 -4.01 -0.29
C TRP A 170 25.05 -3.85 0.97
N ARG A 171 25.87 -2.81 0.98
CA ARG A 171 26.51 -2.33 2.18
C ARG A 171 25.64 -1.26 2.79
N ILE A 172 25.24 -1.47 4.04
CA ILE A 172 24.51 -0.51 4.86
C ILE A 172 25.46 0.00 5.94
N LEU A 173 25.72 1.30 5.93
CA LEU A 173 26.50 1.98 6.96
C LEU A 173 25.60 2.99 7.64
N PHE A 174 25.64 2.99 8.97
CA PHE A 174 24.95 3.98 9.77
C PHE A 174 25.95 4.65 10.72
N ASN A 175 26.08 5.96 10.57
CA ASN A 175 26.87 6.84 11.43
C ASN A 175 26.00 8.03 11.83
N GLY A 176 25.14 7.79 12.83
CA GLY A 176 24.21 8.77 13.34
C GLY A 176 23.84 8.46 14.78
N LEU A 177 23.04 9.34 15.37
CA LEU A 177 22.46 9.12 16.70
C LEU A 177 21.18 8.29 16.55
N CYS A 178 20.90 7.46 17.55
CA CYS A 178 19.62 6.78 17.75
C CYS A 178 19.08 7.12 19.14
N ARG A 179 17.77 6.97 19.31
CA ARG A 179 17.10 6.98 20.62
C ARG A 179 16.28 5.71 20.82
#